data_AF-A0A3D4UN04-F1
#
_entry.id   AF-A0A3D4UN04-F1
#
_cell.length_a   1.000
_cell.length_b   1.000
_cell.length_c   1.000
_cell.angle_alpha   90.00
_cell.angle_beta   90.00
_cell.angle_gamma   90.00
#
_symmetry.space_group_name_H-M   'P 1'
#
loop_
_entity.id
_entity.type
_entity.pdbx_description
1 polymer ?
#
loop_
_entity_poly.entity_id
_entity_poly.type
_entity_poly.pdbx_seq_one_letter_code
_entity_poly.pdbx_strand_id
1 'polypeptide(L)'
;MIKTPAHPDILQAVARTGAILAQEGYNGPVRLVIAGGVAGLLSGLTRATLDCDVLSCSDDDQWERIENAAREAAAELDLPETWLNRECSIYANDFPLGWQDRTEP
;
A
#
# COMPACT_ATOMS: atom_id res chain seq x y z
N MET A 1 -33.82 2.92 -2.13
CA MET A 1 -32.47 3.46 -2.34
C MET A 1 -31.53 2.56 -1.55
N ILE A 2 -30.86 1.62 -2.21
CA ILE A 2 -29.91 0.72 -1.55
C ILE A 2 -28.70 1.60 -1.23
N LYS A 3 -28.42 1.84 0.06
CA LYS A 3 -27.17 2.47 0.48
C LYS A 3 -26.10 1.43 0.20
N THR A 4 -25.29 1.64 -0.84
CA THR A 4 -24.03 0.92 -0.97
C THR A 4 -23.25 1.18 0.33
N PRO A 5 -22.79 0.15 1.05
CA PRO A 5 -21.92 0.37 2.19
C PRO A 5 -20.75 1.25 1.73
N ALA A 6 -20.39 2.23 2.55
CA ALA A 6 -19.22 3.05 2.26
C ALA A 6 -18.02 2.09 2.25
N HIS A 7 -17.51 1.77 1.08
CA HIS A 7 -16.28 1.00 0.97
C HIS A 7 -15.20 1.78 1.74
N PRO A 8 -14.40 1.10 2.59
CA PRO A 8 -13.35 1.77 3.32
C PRO A 8 -12.41 2.46 2.34
N ASP A 9 -11.98 3.65 2.74
CA ASP A 9 -11.00 4.42 1.99
C ASP A 9 -9.67 3.66 2.00
N ILE A 10 -9.01 3.54 0.85
CA ILE A 10 -7.69 2.91 0.75
C ILE A 10 -6.67 3.59 1.68
N LEU A 11 -6.84 4.88 1.97
CA LEU A 11 -6.03 5.61 2.95
C LEU A 11 -6.28 5.13 4.38
N GLN A 12 -7.51 4.71 4.70
CA GLN A 12 -7.84 4.06 5.97
C GLN A 12 -7.13 2.70 6.08
N ALA A 13 -7.06 1.92 5.00
CA ALA A 13 -6.35 0.65 4.97
C ALA A 13 -4.83 0.82 5.19
N VAL A 14 -4.22 1.82 4.55
CA VAL A 14 -2.81 2.19 4.77
C VAL A 14 -2.57 2.59 6.23
N ALA A 15 -3.42 3.47 6.78
CA ALA A 15 -3.30 3.89 8.17
C ALA A 15 -3.48 2.72 9.15
N ARG A 16 -4.40 1.80 8.86
CA ARG A 16 -4.65 0.63 9.70
C ARG A 16 -3.49 -0.36 9.67
N THR A 17 -2.89 -0.59 8.51
CA THR A 17 -1.68 -1.40 8.35
C THR A 17 -0.54 -0.87 9.23
N GLY A 18 -0.32 0.45 9.21
CA GLY A 18 0.68 1.08 10.08
C GLY A 18 0.38 0.91 11.58
N ALA A 19 -0.90 0.96 11.97
CA ALA A 19 -1.31 0.73 13.35
C ALA A 19 -1.09 -0.72 13.81
N ILE A 20 -1.33 -1.71 12.95
CA ILE A 20 -1.08 -3.13 13.23
C ILE A 20 0.43 -3.38 13.41
N LEU A 21 1.26 -2.87 12.50
CA LEU A 21 2.72 -2.96 12.64
C LEU A 21 3.22 -2.38 13.98
N ALA A 22 2.70 -1.23 14.39
CA ALA A 22 3.05 -0.63 15.68
C ALA A 22 2.60 -1.49 16.88
N GLN A 23 1.42 -2.12 16.79
CA GLN A 23 0.89 -3.04 17.82
C GLN A 23 1.76 -4.30 17.97
N GLU A 24 2.34 -4.79 16.87
CA GLU A 24 3.30 -5.90 16.86
C GLU A 24 4.70 -5.52 17.34
N GLY A 25 4.91 -4.27 17.74
CA GLY A 25 6.18 -3.75 18.24
C GLY A 25 7.13 -3.26 17.14
N TYR A 26 6.68 -3.20 15.89
CA TYR A 26 7.46 -2.63 14.79
C TYR A 26 7.32 -1.10 14.78
N ASN A 27 8.33 -0.43 15.35
CA ASN A 27 8.38 1.04 15.45
C ASN A 27 9.42 1.67 14.49
N GLY A 28 10.02 0.87 13.61
CA GLY A 28 10.99 1.35 12.62
C GLY A 28 10.31 2.09 11.47
N PRO A 29 11.05 2.94 10.73
CA PRO A 29 10.51 3.57 9.53
C PRO A 29 10.25 2.52 8.45
N VAL A 30 9.01 2.50 7.94
CA VAL A 30 8.64 1.77 6.72
C VAL A 30 8.75 2.71 5.54
N ARG A 31 9.49 2.29 4.51
CA ARG A 31 9.66 3.03 3.26
C ARG A 31 9.07 2.21 2.13
N LEU A 32 8.02 2.74 1.51
CA LEU A 32 7.35 2.15 0.37
C LEU A 32 7.29 3.17 -0.76
N VAL A 33 7.49 2.69 -1.98
CA VAL A 33 7.24 3.47 -3.18
C VAL A 33 5.93 2.99 -3.79
N ILE A 34 4.92 3.86 -3.72
CA ILE A 34 3.56 3.55 -4.16
C ILE A 34 3.33 4.14 -5.56
N ALA A 35 2.62 3.40 -6.41
CA ALA A 35 2.18 3.83 -7.73
C ALA A 35 0.65 3.77 -7.88
N GLY A 36 0.16 4.01 -9.09
CA GLY A 36 -1.23 3.78 -9.45
C GLY A 36 -2.21 4.76 -8.78
N GLY A 37 -3.42 4.26 -8.49
CA GLY A 37 -4.52 5.06 -7.97
C GLY A 37 -4.22 5.70 -6.61
N VAL A 38 -3.53 4.97 -5.72
CA VAL A 38 -3.16 5.49 -4.39
C VAL A 38 -2.16 6.63 -4.48
N ALA A 39 -1.16 6.54 -5.35
CA ALA A 39 -0.23 7.66 -5.59
C ALA A 39 -0.99 8.90 -6.07
N GLY A 40 -2.00 8.70 -6.94
CA GLY A 40 -2.92 9.76 -7.35
C GLY A 40 -3.66 10.39 -6.16
N LEU A 41 -4.30 9.57 -5.31
CA LEU A 41 -5.02 10.02 -4.11
C LEU A 41 -4.12 10.82 -3.17
N LEU A 42 -2.91 10.32 -2.90
CA LEU A 42 -1.92 11.00 -2.04
C LEU A 42 -1.46 12.34 -2.62
N SER A 43 -1.47 12.49 -3.95
CA SER A 43 -1.16 13.76 -4.64
C SER A 43 -2.35 14.72 -4.76
N GLY A 44 -3.53 14.36 -4.23
CA GLY A 44 -4.74 15.17 -4.29
C GLY A 44 -5.60 14.94 -5.54
N LEU A 45 -5.30 13.93 -6.36
CA LEU A 45 -6.17 13.51 -7.46
C LEU A 45 -7.31 12.66 -6.91
N THR A 46 -8.54 13.10 -7.12
CA THR A 46 -9.74 12.39 -6.64
C THR A 46 -10.15 11.30 -7.62
N ARG A 47 -9.55 10.12 -7.49
CA ARG A 47 -10.00 8.88 -8.16
C ARG A 47 -10.08 7.77 -7.13
N ALA A 48 -11.25 7.15 -7.01
CA ALA A 48 -11.40 5.95 -6.18
C ALA A 48 -10.51 4.82 -6.74
N THR A 49 -9.83 4.11 -5.85
CA THR A 49 -9.02 2.92 -6.14
C THR A 49 -9.23 1.90 -5.03
N LEU A 50 -9.09 0.62 -5.33
CA LEU A 50 -9.36 -0.48 -4.39
C LEU A 50 -8.10 -1.26 -4.01
N ASP A 51 -6.97 -0.89 -4.59
CA ASP A 51 -5.67 -1.51 -4.49
C ASP A 51 -4.57 -0.42 -4.38
N CYS A 52 -3.39 -0.84 -3.92
CA CYS A 52 -2.22 -0.06 -3.60
C CYS A 52 -1.01 -0.80 -4.16
N ASP A 53 -0.55 -0.32 -5.32
CA ASP A 53 0.61 -0.86 -6.02
C ASP A 53 1.91 -0.42 -5.34
N VAL A 54 2.68 -1.39 -4.82
CA VAL A 54 4.00 -1.15 -4.23
C VAL A 54 5.08 -1.55 -5.23
N LEU A 55 5.91 -0.59 -5.64
CA LEU A 55 7.01 -0.81 -6.57
C LEU A 55 8.29 -1.28 -5.88
N SER A 56 8.52 -0.75 -4.68
CA SER A 56 9.75 -0.98 -3.94
C SER A 56 9.50 -0.89 -2.44
N CYS A 57 10.14 -1.79 -1.72
CA CYS A 57 10.28 -1.85 -0.28
C CYS A 57 11.76 -2.16 -0.02
N SER A 58 12.38 -1.44 0.91
CA SER A 58 13.84 -1.50 1.13
C SER A 58 14.34 -2.88 1.60
N ASP A 59 13.48 -3.70 2.20
CA ASP A 59 13.87 -4.95 2.86
C ASP A 59 12.79 -6.04 2.68
N ASP A 60 13.19 -7.24 2.26
CA ASP A 60 12.30 -8.39 2.06
C ASP A 60 11.71 -8.91 3.37
N ASP A 61 12.50 -8.89 4.47
CA ASP A 61 12.03 -9.29 5.80
C ASP A 61 11.02 -8.26 6.33
N GLN A 62 11.20 -6.99 5.96
CA GLN A 62 10.24 -5.92 6.26
C GLN A 62 8.96 -6.08 5.43
N TRP A 63 9.07 -6.50 4.17
CA TRP A 63 7.92 -6.73 3.30
C TRP A 63 6.98 -7.81 3.85
N GLU A 64 7.49 -8.96 4.30
CA GLU A 64 6.65 -10.02 4.85
C GLU A 64 5.79 -9.54 6.03
N ARG A 65 6.38 -8.70 6.90
CA ARG A 65 5.65 -8.09 8.03
C ARG A 65 4.57 -7.12 7.56
N ILE A 66 4.91 -6.25 6.60
CA ILE A 66 3.96 -5.29 6.02
C ILE A 66 2.81 -6.02 5.34
N GLU A 67 3.10 -7.07 4.58
CA GLU A 67 2.10 -7.87 3.88
C GLU A 67 1.16 -8.57 4.86
N ASN A 68 1.68 -9.17 5.94
CA ASN A 68 0.86 -9.79 6.98
C ASN A 68 -0.06 -8.76 7.66
N ALA A 69 0.49 -7.60 8.05
CA ALA A 69 -0.30 -6.52 8.64
C ALA A 69 -1.36 -5.96 7.67
N ALA A 70 -1.04 -5.90 6.38
CA ALA A 70 -1.97 -5.44 5.34
C ALA A 70 -3.11 -6.44 5.12
N ARG A 71 -2.84 -7.75 5.19
CA ARG A 71 -3.89 -8.79 5.14
C ARG A 71 -4.81 -8.73 6.35
N GLU A 72 -4.28 -8.48 7.53
CA GLU A 72 -5.10 -8.27 8.73
C GLU A 72 -5.98 -7.00 8.59
N ALA A 73 -5.40 -5.89 8.14
CA ALA A 73 -6.16 -4.68 7.83
C ALA A 73 -7.25 -4.94 6.77
N ALA A 74 -6.97 -5.77 5.77
CA ALA A 74 -7.92 -6.14 4.73
C ALA A 74 -9.12 -6.89 5.31
N ALA A 75 -8.87 -7.86 6.20
CA ALA A 75 -9.91 -8.62 6.87
C ALA A 75 -10.81 -7.75 7.76
N GLU A 76 -10.25 -6.77 8.46
CA GLU A 76 -11.01 -5.83 9.29
C GLU A 76 -11.87 -4.86 8.48
N LEU A 77 -11.41 -4.52 7.27
CA LEU A 77 -12.02 -3.51 6.42
C LEU A 77 -12.81 -4.11 5.24
N ASP A 78 -12.96 -5.44 5.15
CA ASP A 78 -13.66 -6.09 4.03
C ASP A 78 -13.05 -5.72 2.66
N LEU A 79 -11.70 -5.74 2.58
CA LEU A 79 -10.93 -5.53 1.36
C LEU A 79 -10.33 -6.85 0.86
N PRO A 80 -9.98 -6.95 -0.44
CA PRO A 80 -9.22 -8.09 -0.95
C PRO A 80 -7.88 -8.24 -0.23
N GLU A 81 -7.46 -9.46 0.09
CA GLU A 81 -6.17 -9.73 0.76
C GLU A 81 -4.96 -9.19 -0.04
N THR A 82 -5.12 -9.06 -1.36
CA THR A 82 -4.10 -8.55 -2.28
C THR A 82 -4.22 -7.05 -2.55
N TRP A 83 -4.93 -6.29 -1.73
CA TRP A 83 -5.07 -4.84 -1.94
C TRP A 83 -3.74 -4.10 -1.83
N LEU A 84 -2.76 -4.64 -1.10
CA LEU A 84 -1.40 -4.11 -1.04
C LEU A 84 -0.46 -5.11 -1.74
N ASN A 85 -0.13 -4.85 -2.99
CA ASN A 85 0.58 -5.80 -3.86
C ASN A 85 1.96 -5.27 -4.30
N ARG A 86 3.01 -6.08 -4.10
CA ARG A 86 4.39 -5.79 -4.54
C ARG A 86 4.72 -6.30 -5.95
N GLU A 87 3.82 -7.05 -6.58
CA GLU A 87 4.00 -7.63 -7.92
C GLU A 87 3.75 -6.64 -9.08
N CYS A 88 3.84 -5.33 -8.83
CA CYS A 88 3.79 -4.31 -9.87
C CYS A 88 5.13 -4.19 -10.63
N SER A 89 6.09 -5.06 -10.31
CA SER A 89 7.40 -5.15 -10.97
C SER A 89 7.28 -5.34 -12.48
N ILE A 90 6.17 -5.89 -12.99
CA ILE A 90 5.89 -5.94 -14.44
C ILE A 90 5.86 -4.55 -15.10
N TYR A 91 5.49 -3.51 -14.33
CA TYR A 91 5.46 -2.12 -14.78
C TYR A 91 6.72 -1.35 -14.37
N ALA A 92 7.71 -1.99 -13.73
CA ALA A 92 8.99 -1.36 -13.36
C ALA A 92 9.71 -0.72 -14.56
N ASN A 93 9.48 -1.28 -15.76
CA ASN A 93 10.03 -0.78 -17.03
C ASN A 93 9.30 0.44 -17.59
N ASP A 94 8.11 0.76 -17.07
CA ASP A 94 7.31 1.93 -17.50
C ASP A 94 7.64 3.19 -16.70
N PHE A 95 8.49 3.06 -15.67
CA PHE A 95 8.94 4.20 -14.89
C PHE A 95 10.01 5.01 -15.62
N PRO A 96 10.08 6.34 -15.36
CA PRO A 96 11.13 7.18 -15.94
C PRO A 96 12.52 6.64 -15.58
N LEU A 97 13.45 6.70 -16.53
CA LEU A 97 14.85 6.33 -16.32
C LEU A 97 15.40 6.93 -15.00
N GLY A 98 16.14 6.12 -14.25
CA GLY A 98 16.73 6.50 -12.96
C GLY A 98 15.73 6.54 -11.80
N TRP A 99 14.54 5.95 -11.92
CA TRP A 99 13.60 5.90 -10.81
C TRP A 99 14.14 5.16 -9.60
N GLN A 100 14.93 4.10 -9.81
CA GLN A 100 15.60 3.35 -8.75
C GLN A 100 16.58 4.22 -7.98
N ASP A 101 17.27 5.15 -8.66
CA ASP A 101 18.21 6.08 -8.02
C ASP A 101 17.50 7.14 -7.16
N ARG A 102 16.19 7.32 -7.36
CA ARG A 102 15.33 8.21 -6.56
C ARG A 102 14.69 7.50 -5.37
N THR A 103 14.77 6.18 -5.31
CA THR A 103 14.36 5.41 -4.13
C THR A 103 15.58 5.34 -3.21
N GLU A 104 15.51 5.99 -2.04
CA GLU A 104 16.60 5.88 -1.07
C GLU A 104 16.79 4.40 -0.67
N PRO A 105 18.06 3.96 -0.47
CA PRO A 105 18.35 2.59 -0.03
C PRO A 105 17.63 2.25 1.29
#